data_AF-A0AAQ3VY53-F1
#
_entry.id   AF-A0AAQ3VY53-F1
#
_cell.length_a   1.000
_cell.length_b   1.000
_cell.length_c   1.000
_cell.angle_alpha   90.00
_cell.angle_beta   90.00
_cell.angle_gamma   90.00
#
_symmetry.space_group_name_H-M   'P 1'
#
loop_
_entity.id
_entity.type
_entity.pdbx_description
1 polymer ?
#
loop_
_entity_poly.entity_id
_entity_poly.type
_entity_poly.pdbx_seq_one_letter_code
_entity_poly.pdbx_strand_id
1 'polypeptide(L)'
;MQALSAVKQEIGWQTLDYEPTKNILFPIVDQLILLVNELTEEMVDKEAGMEWMAAAEMQDPVRVEFPICEKHQLFLSLYGCHACNDK
;
A
#
# COMPACT_ATOMS: atom_id res chain seq x y z
N MET A 1 -4.01 6.97 -6.24
CA MET A 1 -4.53 6.70 -7.60
C MET A 1 -3.45 6.47 -8.66
N GLN A 2 -2.45 7.35 -8.81
CA GLN A 2 -1.43 7.22 -9.88
C GLN A 2 -0.70 5.86 -9.92
N ALA A 3 -0.39 5.29 -8.76
CA ALA A 3 0.30 3.99 -8.68
C ALA A 3 -0.53 2.83 -9.27
N LEU A 4 -1.84 2.78 -9.02
CA LEU A 4 -2.71 1.73 -9.58
C LEU A 4 -2.91 1.90 -11.08
N SER A 5 -3.08 3.14 -11.56
CA SER A 5 -3.14 3.40 -13.00
C SER A 5 -1.83 3.08 -13.72
N ALA A 6 -0.69 3.19 -13.04
CA ALA A 6 0.62 2.86 -13.59
C ALA A 6 0.79 1.35 -13.88
N VAL A 7 0.08 0.48 -13.15
CA VAL A 7 0.08 -0.97 -13.38
C VAL A 7 -0.40 -1.30 -14.80
N LYS A 8 -1.47 -0.64 -15.26
CA LYS A 8 -2.02 -0.84 -16.62
C LYS A 8 -1.17 -0.18 -17.72
N GLN A 9 -0.26 0.73 -17.34
CA GLN A 9 0.75 1.32 -18.22
C GLN A 9 2.05 0.50 -18.22
N GLU A 10 2.08 -0.62 -17.48
CA GLU A 10 3.22 -1.52 -17.38
C GLU A 10 4.49 -0.85 -16.83
N ILE A 11 4.31 0.25 -16.07
CA ILE A 11 5.43 0.98 -15.48
C ILE A 11 6.10 0.10 -14.43
N GLY A 12 7.41 -0.10 -14.59
CA GLY A 12 8.22 -0.89 -13.66
C GLY A 12 8.19 -2.39 -13.92
N TRP A 13 7.42 -2.88 -14.90
CA TRP A 13 7.32 -4.32 -15.17
C TRP A 13 8.66 -4.93 -15.61
N GLN A 14 9.58 -4.12 -16.14
CA GLN A 14 10.94 -4.55 -16.47
C GLN A 14 11.77 -5.03 -15.28
N THR A 15 11.34 -4.77 -14.04
CA THR A 15 12.02 -5.25 -12.82
C THR A 15 11.50 -6.60 -12.36
N LEU A 16 10.46 -7.14 -13.00
CA LEU A 16 9.90 -8.45 -12.66
C LEU A 16 10.70 -9.56 -13.33
N ASP A 17 10.89 -10.67 -12.63
CA ASP A 17 11.46 -11.91 -13.16
C ASP A 17 10.41 -12.81 -13.82
N TYR A 18 9.17 -12.32 -13.97
CA TYR A 18 8.04 -12.99 -14.59
C TYR A 18 7.22 -12.03 -15.46
N GLU A 19 6.46 -12.59 -16.41
CA GLU A 19 5.48 -11.85 -17.20
C GLU A 19 4.10 -11.96 -16.54
N PRO A 20 3.49 -10.85 -16.07
CA PRO A 20 2.17 -10.90 -15.47
C PRO A 20 1.08 -11.33 -16.45
N THR A 21 0.14 -12.16 -16.00
CA THR A 21 -1.02 -12.59 -16.81
C THR A 21 -2.07 -11.47 -16.91
N LYS A 22 -1.89 -10.57 -17.90
CA LYS A 22 -2.65 -9.32 -18.08
C LYS A 22 -4.17 -9.51 -18.10
N ASN A 23 -4.68 -10.57 -18.71
CA ASN A 23 -6.11 -10.86 -18.80
C ASN A 23 -6.75 -11.21 -17.44
N ILE A 24 -5.96 -11.63 -16.46
CA ILE A 24 -6.40 -11.86 -15.08
C ILE A 24 -6.15 -10.60 -14.24
N LEU A 25 -4.98 -9.98 -14.39
CA LEU A 25 -4.55 -8.86 -13.56
C LEU A 25 -5.37 -7.59 -13.80
N PHE A 26 -5.59 -7.20 -15.06
CA PHE A 26 -6.21 -5.90 -15.37
C PHE A 26 -7.65 -5.76 -14.84
N PRO A 27 -8.54 -6.76 -14.95
CA PRO A 27 -9.87 -6.67 -14.33
C PRO A 27 -9.83 -6.46 -12.81
N ILE A 28 -8.87 -7.10 -12.12
CA ILE A 28 -8.70 -6.96 -10.67
C ILE A 28 -8.21 -5.55 -10.32
N VAL A 29 -7.24 -5.03 -11.09
CA VAL A 29 -6.75 -3.66 -10.93
C VAL A 29 -7.86 -2.65 -11.16
N ASP A 30 -8.71 -2.85 -12.18
CA ASP A 30 -9.86 -1.99 -12.45
C ASP A 30 -10.84 -1.98 -11.27
N GLN A 31 -11.16 -3.15 -10.71
CA GLN A 31 -12.01 -3.25 -9.54
C GLN A 31 -11.40 -2.57 -8.32
N LEU A 32 -10.09 -2.75 -8.08
CA LEU A 32 -9.40 -2.10 -6.97
C LEU A 32 -9.39 -0.58 -7.11
N ILE A 33 -9.18 -0.05 -8.32
CA ILE A 33 -9.26 1.39 -8.59
C ILE A 33 -10.65 1.92 -8.25
N LEU A 34 -11.71 1.23 -8.67
CA LEU A 34 -13.09 1.62 -8.35
C LEU A 34 -13.31 1.65 -6.83
N LEU A 35 -12.94 0.59 -6.12
CA LEU A 35 -13.11 0.49 -4.67
C LEU A 35 -12.36 1.60 -3.92
N VAL A 36 -11.13 1.90 -4.32
CA VAL A 36 -10.35 2.98 -3.69
C VAL A 36 -10.94 4.36 -3.99
N ASN A 37 -11.51 4.57 -5.18
CA ASN A 37 -12.10 5.86 -5.56
C ASN A 37 -13.47 6.09 -4.93
N GLU A 38 -14.22 5.02 -4.69
CA GLU A 38 -15.53 5.06 -4.04
C GLU A 38 -15.44 5.02 -2.52
N LEU A 39 -14.25 4.78 -1.95
CA LEU A 39 -14.07 4.76 -0.51
C LEU A 39 -14.39 6.13 0.10
N THR A 40 -15.41 6.16 0.97
CA THR A 40 -15.77 7.35 1.74
C THR A 40 -15.57 7.12 3.23
N GLU A 41 -15.56 8.21 4.01
CA GLU A 41 -15.40 8.13 5.46
C GLU A 41 -16.54 7.36 6.14
N GLU A 42 -17.74 7.37 5.56
CA GLU A 42 -18.90 6.64 6.08
C GLU A 42 -18.76 5.12 5.95
N MET A 43 -17.89 4.65 5.05
CA MET A 43 -17.59 3.23 4.87
C MET A 43 -16.57 2.72 5.89
N VAL A 44 -15.93 3.62 6.66
CA VAL A 44 -14.95 3.27 7.68
C VAL A 44 -15.65 2.87 8.96
N ASP A 45 -15.37 1.66 9.44
CA ASP A 45 -15.78 1.24 10.78
C ASP A 45 -14.96 1.97 11.85
N LYS A 46 -15.59 3.00 12.42
CA LYS A 46 -14.98 3.84 13.45
C LYS A 46 -14.77 3.07 14.76
N GLU A 47 -15.62 2.09 15.06
CA GLU A 47 -15.50 1.30 16.29
C GLU A 47 -14.28 0.39 16.21
N ALA A 48 -14.12 -0.33 15.09
CA ALA A 48 -12.91 -1.11 14.83
C ALA A 48 -11.63 -0.25 14.89
N GLY A 49 -11.69 0.98 14.37
CA GLY A 49 -10.59 1.94 14.47
C GLY A 49 -10.25 2.32 15.93
N MET A 50 -11.26 2.59 16.75
CA MET A 50 -11.07 2.88 18.17
C MET A 50 -10.51 1.69 18.95
N GLU A 51 -11.02 0.49 18.68
CA GLU A 51 -10.53 -0.76 19.30
C GLU A 51 -9.05 -1.00 18.96
N TRP A 52 -8.69 -0.84 17.68
CA TRP A 52 -7.30 -0.95 17.26
C TRP A 52 -6.40 0.07 17.95
N MET A 53 -6.83 1.33 18.01
CA MET A 53 -6.08 2.39 18.70
C MET A 53 -5.93 2.12 20.20
N ALA A 54 -6.96 1.59 20.86
CA ALA A 54 -6.92 1.23 22.27
C ALA A 54 -5.95 0.08 22.56
N ALA A 55 -5.83 -0.88 21.64
CA ALA A 55 -4.92 -2.01 21.75
C ALA A 55 -3.45 -1.68 21.41
N ALA A 56 -3.20 -0.60 20.67
CA ALA A 56 -1.86 -0.21 20.23
C ALA A 56 -0.96 0.30 21.38
N GLU A 57 0.31 -0.10 21.37
CA GLU A 57 1.33 0.41 22.28
C GLU A 57 1.69 1.87 21.95
N MET A 58 2.25 2.59 22.93
CA MET A 58 2.59 4.02 22.75
C MET A 58 3.59 4.25 21.60
N GLN A 59 4.45 3.28 21.35
CA GLN A 59 5.47 3.28 20.29
C GLN A 59 4.98 2.70 18.96
N ASP A 60 3.73 2.22 18.88
CA ASP A 60 3.23 1.67 17.63
C ASP A 60 3.09 2.76 16.57
N PRO A 61 3.42 2.48 15.30
CA PRO A 61 3.32 3.44 14.19
C PRO A 61 1.97 4.12 14.04
N VAL A 62 0.88 3.44 14.45
CA VAL A 62 -0.47 4.00 14.43
C VAL A 62 -0.64 5.17 15.41
N ARG A 63 0.23 5.30 16.43
CA ARG A 63 0.24 6.38 17.42
C ARG A 63 1.32 7.44 17.22
N VAL A 64 2.46 7.09 16.61
CA VAL A 64 3.64 7.97 16.49
C VAL A 64 4.07 8.26 15.04
N GLU A 65 3.21 7.93 14.08
CA GLU A 65 3.45 7.98 12.62
C GLU A 65 4.18 6.75 12.08
N PHE A 66 3.85 6.38 10.85
CA PHE A 66 4.52 5.31 10.13
C PHE A 66 5.84 5.82 9.57
N PRO A 67 6.99 5.30 10.01
CA PRO A 67 8.29 5.80 9.58
C PRO A 67 8.50 5.53 8.09
N ILE A 68 9.07 6.51 7.39
CA ILE A 68 9.32 6.47 5.95
C ILE A 68 10.83 6.59 5.70
N CYS A 69 11.34 5.85 4.72
CA CYS A 69 12.71 6.00 4.23
C CYS A 69 12.86 7.32 3.47
N GLU A 70 13.73 8.22 3.93
CA GLU A 70 13.97 9.51 3.26
C GLU A 70 14.46 9.35 1.81
N LYS A 71 15.25 8.31 1.53
CA LYS A 71 15.83 8.06 0.20
C LYS A 71 14.81 7.54 -0.81
N HIS A 72 13.96 6.60 -0.41
CA HIS A 72 13.08 5.86 -1.32
C HIS A 72 11.59 6.18 -1.15
N GLN A 73 11.23 6.95 -0.13
CA GLN A 73 9.84 7.32 0.19
C GLN A 73 8.93 6.09 0.38
N LEU A 74 9.48 5.03 0.99
CA LEU A 74 8.79 3.79 1.33
C LEU A 74 8.63 3.67 2.85
N PHE A 75 7.50 3.12 3.31
CA PHE A 75 7.34 2.77 4.72
C PHE A 75 8.43 1.77 5.18
N LEU A 76 8.98 2.01 6.36
CA LEU A 76 9.96 1.11 6.95
C LEU A 76 9.25 -0.10 7.54
N SER A 77 9.77 -1.28 7.21
CA SER A 77 9.44 -2.51 7.94
C SER A 77 10.30 -2.61 9.20
N LEU A 78 10.06 -3.65 10.01
CA LEU A 78 10.97 -4.02 11.11
C LEU A 78 12.41 -4.32 10.65
N TYR A 79 12.62 -4.55 9.35
CA TYR A 79 13.95 -4.74 8.74
C TYR A 79 14.48 -3.45 8.08
N GLY A 80 13.82 -2.31 8.25
CA GLY A 80 14.14 -1.06 7.56
C GLY A 80 13.51 -0.99 6.15
N CYS A 81 14.13 -0.22 5.27
CA CYS A 81 13.63 0.04 3.93
C CYS A 81 13.91 -1.15 3.01
N HIS A 82 12.85 -1.72 2.42
CA HIS A 82 13.00 -2.86 1.51
C HIS A 82 13.92 -2.55 0.32
N ALA A 83 13.77 -1.39 -0.33
CA ALA A 83 14.64 -0.97 -1.44
C ALA A 83 16.09 -0.65 -1.03
N CYS A 84 16.37 -0.39 0.25
CA CYS A 84 17.77 -0.30 0.72
C CYS A 84 18.39 -1.69 0.91
N ASN A 85 17.56 -2.69 1.21
CA ASN A 85 17.98 -4.03 1.54
C ASN A 85 17.99 -4.97 0.32
N ASP A 86 17.22 -4.62 -0.70
CA ASP A 86 17.25 -5.27 -2.01
C ASP A 86 18.55 -4.86 -2.73
N LYS A 87 19.34 -5.85 -3.11
CA LYS A 87 20.73 -5.70 -3.60
C LYS A 87 20.81 -5.73 -5.11
#